data_AF-A0A7K9YHZ6-F1
#
_entry.id   AF-A0A7K9YHZ6-F1
#
_cell.length_a   1.000
_cell.length_b   1.000
_cell.length_c   1.000
_cell.angle_alpha   90.00
_cell.angle_beta   90.00
_cell.angle_gamma   90.00
#
_symmetry.space_group_name_H-M   'P 1'
#
loop_
_entity.id
_entity.type
_entity.pdbx_description
1 polymer ?
#
loop_
_entity_poly.entity_id
_entity_poly.type
_entity_poly.pdbx_seq_one_letter_code
_entity_poly.pdbx_strand_id
1 'polypeptide(L)' 'MKIFCFFFVLLFVAVHGAAGFSRPPRYRIQCGYRGTFCFPGKCPYGNPNLGRCRSGYSCCRW' A
#
# COMPACT_ATOMS: atom_id res chain seq x y z
N MET A 1 -9.77 -26.57 -35.83
CA MET A 1 -9.23 -25.27 -35.37
C MET A 1 -10.38 -24.43 -34.81
N LYS A 2 -10.80 -24.65 -33.57
CA LYS A 2 -11.86 -23.84 -32.91
C LYS A 2 -11.76 -23.86 -31.39
N ILE A 3 -11.20 -24.96 -30.85
CA ILE A 3 -10.90 -25.16 -29.43
C ILE A 3 -9.91 -24.13 -28.87
N PHE A 4 -8.90 -23.73 -29.64
CA PHE A 4 -7.93 -22.72 -29.19
C PHE A 4 -8.59 -21.37 -28.93
N CYS A 5 -9.59 -20.98 -29.72
CA CYS A 5 -10.33 -19.73 -29.54
C CYS A 5 -11.07 -19.69 -28.20
N PHE A 6 -11.69 -20.80 -27.80
CA PHE A 6 -12.34 -20.91 -26.49
C PHE A 6 -11.34 -20.81 -25.34
N PHE A 7 -10.17 -21.42 -25.51
CA PHE A 7 -9.09 -21.34 -24.53
C PHE A 7 -8.63 -19.90 -24.33
N PHE A 8 -8.43 -19.15 -25.41
CA PHE A 8 -8.04 -17.74 -25.35
C PHE A 8 -9.09 -16.87 -24.64
N VAL A 9 -10.38 -17.08 -24.90
CA VAL A 9 -11.46 -16.34 -24.25
C VAL A 9 -11.50 -16.60 -22.74
N LEU A 10 -11.40 -17.86 -22.33
CA LEU A 10 -11.34 -18.24 -20.91
C LEU A 10 -10.13 -17.62 -20.20
N LEU A 11 -8.97 -17.64 -20.86
CA LEU A 11 -7.73 -17.05 -20.33
C LEU A 11 -7.87 -15.53 -20.16
N PHE A 12 -8.48 -14.85 -21.12
CA PHE A 12 -8.72 -13.41 -21.06
C PHE A 12 -9.64 -13.04 -19.88
N VAL A 13 -10.75 -13.76 -19.70
CA VAL A 13 -11.67 -13.53 -18.58
C VAL A 13 -10.99 -13.76 -17.23
N ALA A 14 -10.19 -14.82 -17.11
CA ALA A 14 -9.45 -15.13 -15.88
C ALA A 14 -8.40 -14.04 -15.54
N VAL A 15 -7.65 -13.56 -16.54
CA VAL A 15 -6.62 -12.54 -16.36
C VAL A 15 -7.23 -11.18 -16.02
N HIS A 16 -8.37 -10.81 -16.64
CA HIS A 16 -9.04 -9.55 -16.37
C HIS A 16 -9.74 -9.53 -15.00
N GLY A 17 -10.27 -10.67 -14.54
CA GLY A 17 -10.82 -10.81 -13.19
C GLY A 17 -9.78 -10.56 -12.08
N ALA A 18 -8.49 -10.81 -12.35
CA ALA A 18 -7.40 -10.56 -11.40
C ALA A 18 -6.92 -9.09 -11.39
N ALA A 19 -7.12 -8.33 -12.47
CA ALA A 19 -6.67 -6.95 -12.59
C ALA A 19 -7.49 -5.95 -11.74
N GLY A 20 -8.70 -6.33 -11.32
CA GLY A 20 -9.58 -5.50 -10.47
C GLY A 20 -9.24 -5.50 -8.99
N PHE A 21 -8.36 -6.41 -8.53
CA PHE A 21 -7.93 -6.50 -7.13
C PHE A 21 -6.58 -5.80 -6.91
N SER A 22 -6.47 -4.55 -7.36
CA SER A 22 -5.47 -3.65 -6.79
C SER A 22 -5.91 -3.36 -5.35
N ARG A 23 -5.44 -4.21 -4.43
CA ARG A 23 -5.60 -4.00 -2.98
C ARG A 23 -5.31 -2.52 -2.73
N PRO A 24 -6.25 -1.74 -2.15
CA PRO A 24 -5.98 -0.35 -1.84
C PRO A 24 -4.67 -0.34 -1.05
N PRO A 25 -3.68 0.49 -1.44
CA PRO A 25 -2.35 0.46 -0.85
C PRO A 25 -2.54 0.54 0.64
N ARG A 26 -2.27 -0.59 1.31
CA ARG A 26 -2.60 -0.89 2.70
C ARG A 26 -2.25 0.35 3.50
N TYR A 27 -3.27 1.16 3.82
CA TYR A 27 -3.19 2.54 4.28
C TYR A 27 -1.86 2.81 4.98
N ARG A 28 -0.83 3.14 4.19
CA ARG A 28 0.35 3.77 4.75
C ARG A 28 -0.18 5.14 5.01
N ILE A 29 -0.55 5.41 6.25
CA ILE A 29 -0.74 6.77 6.73
C ILE A 29 0.42 7.55 6.14
N GLN A 30 0.14 8.41 5.18
CA GLN A 30 1.17 9.23 4.60
C GLN A 30 1.57 10.16 5.74
N CYS A 31 2.76 9.95 6.29
CA CYS A 31 3.17 10.69 7.47
C CYS A 31 3.13 12.18 7.15
N GLY A 32 2.43 12.96 7.98
CA GLY A 32 1.98 14.31 7.64
C GLY A 32 0.46 14.45 7.54
N TYR A 33 -0.31 13.34 7.53
CA TYR A 33 -1.77 13.37 7.57
C TYR A 33 -2.31 13.15 9.00
N ARG A 34 -3.39 13.85 9.38
CA ARG A 34 -4.09 13.73 10.68
C ARG A 34 -3.19 13.92 11.94
N GLY A 35 -2.35 14.95 11.94
CA GLY A 35 -1.51 15.27 13.11
C GLY A 35 -0.33 14.32 13.31
N THR A 36 0.07 13.60 12.25
CA THR A 36 1.32 12.85 12.22
C THR A 36 2.45 13.73 11.71
N PHE A 37 3.67 13.51 12.19
CA PHE A 37 4.86 14.26 11.81
C PHE A 37 6.09 13.35 11.73
N CYS A 38 7.06 13.75 10.92
CA CYS A 38 8.32 13.03 10.80
C CYS A 38 9.33 13.57 11.81
N PHE A 39 9.91 12.68 12.62
CA PHE A 39 10.91 13.02 13.62
C PHE A 39 12.21 12.24 13.38
N PRO A 40 13.39 12.87 13.47
CA PRO A 40 14.66 12.15 13.35
C PRO A 40 14.83 11.17 14.52
N GLY A 41 15.09 9.90 14.22
CA GLY A 41 15.26 8.86 15.25
C GLY A 41 13.94 8.38 15.87
N LYS A 42 13.83 8.38 17.20
CA LYS A 42 12.67 7.85 17.96
C LYS A 42 11.67 8.97 18.28
N CYS A 43 10.39 8.63 18.27
CA CYS A 43 9.34 9.60 18.56
C CYS A 43 9.48 10.21 19.97
N PRO A 44 9.31 11.54 20.09
CA PRO A 44 9.47 12.24 21.36
C PRO A 44 8.28 11.97 22.29
N TYR A 45 8.44 12.22 23.59
CA TYR A 45 7.37 12.19 24.61
C TYR A 45 6.57 10.87 24.73
N GLY A 46 7.11 9.76 24.23
CA GLY A 46 6.39 8.48 24.22
C GLY A 46 5.35 8.37 23.11
N ASN A 47 5.36 9.30 22.16
CA ASN A 47 4.45 9.30 21.02
C ASN A 47 4.53 7.99 20.23
N PRO A 48 3.41 7.44 19.76
CA PRO A 48 3.39 6.17 19.04
C PRO A 48 4.11 6.29 17.70
N ASN A 49 4.96 5.30 17.42
CA ASN A 49 5.64 5.15 16.13
C ASN A 49 4.73 4.40 15.15
N LEU A 50 4.31 5.10 14.09
CA LEU A 50 3.41 4.58 13.06
C LEU A 50 4.17 4.02 11.85
N GLY A 51 5.49 4.19 11.79
CA GLY A 51 6.33 3.72 10.70
C GLY A 51 7.53 4.62 10.42
N ARG A 52 8.04 4.58 9.19
CA ARG A 52 9.19 5.40 8.76
C ARG A 52 8.75 6.40 7.70
N CYS A 53 9.31 7.60 7.74
CA CYS A 53 9.11 8.63 6.71
C CYS A 53 10.16 8.51 5.60
N ARG A 54 11.42 8.71 5.98
CA ARG A 54 12.62 8.59 5.15
C ARG A 54 13.68 7.86 5.97
N SER A 55 14.80 7.48 5.34
CA SER A 55 15.91 6.85 6.08
C SER A 55 16.31 7.73 7.26
N GLY A 56 16.32 7.17 8.47
CA GLY A 56 16.63 7.89 9.72
C GLY A 56 15.47 8.66 10.37
N TYR A 57 14.28 8.72 9.77
CA TYR A 57 13.12 9.46 10.32
C TYR A 57 11.95 8.52 10.62
N SER A 58 11.40 8.62 11.83
CA SER A 58 10.18 7.93 12.25
C SER A 58 8.95 8.78 12.02
N CYS A 59 7.85 8.12 11.70
CA CYS A 59 6.53 8.73 11.66
C CYS A 59 5.89 8.67 13.05
N CYS A 60 5.64 9.82 13.65
CA CYS A 60 5.12 9.98 14.99
C CYS A 60 3.73 10.61 14.95
N ARG A 61 2.89 10.29 15.93
CA ARG A 61 1.60 10.96 16.15
C ARG A 61 1.64 11.71 17.47
N TRP A 62 1.20 12.97 17.48
CA TRP A 62 0.97 13.69 18.73
C TRP A 62 -0.09 12.98 19.59
#